data_AF-A0A2E8MD42-F1
#
_entry.id   AF-A0A2E8MD42-F1
#
_cell.length_a   1.000
_cell.length_b   1.000
_cell.length_c   1.000
_cell.angle_alpha   90.00
_cell.angle_beta   90.00
_cell.angle_gamma   90.00
#
_symmetry.space_group_name_H-M   'P 1'
#
loop_
_entity.id
_entity.type
_entity.pdbx_description
1 polymer ?
#
loop_
_entity_poly.entity_id
_entity_poly.type
_entity_poly.pdbx_seq_one_letter_code
_entity_poly.pdbx_strand_id
1 'polypeptide(L)'
;MIRTRVGYAGGEKKNPSYHSLGNHTEVISIDYDPTVLKYEDMLNLFWGAHRCDQAGYSRQYMNALFYHNDEQKKAAQASVAKAAKAQGVSLDAVKTAILPVGEFTYAEAYHQKYYLTRYSDIRGFLGKTYADGKSLADSTVATRLNAYLGSGKDKNWDVFVKELSSYGLPKEIEDGLRKAVETIEH
;
A
#
# COMPACT_ATOMS: atom_id res chain seq x y z
N MET A 1 7.75 7.53 -0.49
CA MET A 1 7.34 6.13 -0.69
C MET A 1 8.18 5.49 -1.79
N ILE A 2 8.74 4.30 -1.57
CA ILE A 2 9.56 3.60 -2.59
C ILE A 2 8.69 2.55 -3.28
N ARG A 3 8.12 1.58 -2.58
CA ARG A 3 7.34 0.48 -3.18
C ARG A 3 6.15 0.10 -2.31
N THR A 4 5.05 -0.30 -2.94
CA THR A 4 3.90 -0.91 -2.25
C THR A 4 3.50 -2.21 -2.92
N ARG A 5 3.22 -3.26 -2.14
CA ARG A 5 2.79 -4.57 -2.66
C ARG A 5 1.61 -5.04 -1.85
N VAL A 6 0.59 -5.55 -2.52
CA VAL A 6 -0.52 -6.23 -1.83
C VAL A 6 -0.25 -7.73 -1.80
N GLY A 7 -0.69 -8.38 -0.74
CA GLY A 7 -0.42 -9.80 -0.53
C GLY A 7 -1.12 -10.37 0.67
N TYR A 8 -0.61 -11.51 1.13
CA TYR A 8 -1.17 -12.31 2.21
C TYR A 8 -0.10 -12.58 3.26
N ALA A 9 -0.43 -12.35 4.53
CA ALA A 9 0.47 -12.61 5.67
C ALA A 9 -0.30 -12.98 6.94
N GLY A 10 0.43 -13.43 7.97
CA GLY A 10 -0.13 -13.73 9.30
C GLY A 10 -0.80 -15.09 9.45
N GLY A 11 -0.76 -15.93 8.41
CA GLY A 11 -1.19 -17.32 8.45
C GLY A 11 -0.03 -18.30 8.29
N GLU A 12 -0.36 -19.59 8.21
CA GLU A 12 0.59 -20.71 8.13
C GLU A 12 0.51 -21.44 6.78
N LYS A 13 -0.50 -21.13 5.96
CA LYS A 13 -0.70 -21.81 4.70
C LYS A 13 0.39 -21.39 3.71
N LYS A 14 1.12 -22.36 3.16
CA LYS A 14 2.07 -22.11 2.07
C LYS A 14 1.34 -21.72 0.79
N ASN A 15 1.87 -20.73 0.08
CA ASN A 15 1.36 -20.24 -1.21
C ASN A 15 -0.16 -19.91 -1.17
N PRO A 16 -0.61 -19.00 -0.29
CA PRO A 16 -1.99 -18.55 -0.26
C PRO A 16 -2.37 -17.83 -1.57
N SER A 17 -3.65 -17.90 -1.92
CA SER A 17 -4.26 -17.20 -3.06
C SER A 17 -5.57 -16.55 -2.63
N TYR A 18 -6.13 -15.67 -3.47
CA TYR A 18 -7.37 -14.94 -3.14
C TYR A 18 -8.56 -15.86 -2.81
N HIS A 19 -8.63 -17.03 -3.45
CA HIS A 19 -9.69 -18.01 -3.20
C HIS A 19 -9.31 -19.06 -2.15
N SER A 20 -8.11 -18.97 -1.56
CA SER A 20 -7.58 -20.03 -0.71
C SER A 20 -6.53 -19.51 0.30
N LEU A 21 -6.88 -18.48 1.08
CA LEU A 21 -5.96 -17.83 2.03
C LEU A 21 -5.60 -18.67 3.26
N GLY A 22 -6.42 -19.65 3.65
CA GLY A 22 -6.29 -20.28 4.96
C GLY A 22 -6.51 -19.26 6.08
N ASN A 23 -5.57 -19.14 7.01
CA ASN A 23 -5.59 -18.15 8.09
C ASN A 23 -4.73 -16.90 7.79
N HIS A 24 -4.37 -16.63 6.53
CA HIS A 24 -3.77 -15.34 6.18
C HIS A 24 -4.82 -14.22 6.15
N THR A 25 -4.35 -12.98 6.27
CA THR A 25 -5.12 -11.77 5.97
C THR A 25 -4.53 -11.05 4.77
N GLU A 26 -5.35 -10.28 4.06
CA GLU A 26 -4.86 -9.31 3.08
C GLU A 26 -4.01 -8.24 3.77
N VAL A 27 -2.86 -7.94 3.19
CA VAL A 27 -1.89 -6.99 3.72
C VAL A 27 -1.29 -6.13 2.61
N ILE A 28 -0.80 -4.96 3.00
CA ILE A 28 0.09 -4.13 2.19
C ILE A 28 1.49 -4.15 2.80
N SER A 29 2.49 -4.50 1.99
CA SER A 29 3.91 -4.36 2.32
C SER A 29 4.42 -3.04 1.72
N ILE A 30 5.17 -2.28 2.51
CA ILE A 30 5.60 -0.93 2.19
C ILE A 30 7.12 -0.80 2.37
N ASP A 31 7.81 -0.46 1.29
CA ASP A 31 9.19 0.02 1.35
C ASP A 31 9.20 1.54 1.29
N TYR A 32 9.86 2.17 2.25
CA TYR A 32 9.95 3.62 2.38
C TYR A 32 11.36 4.05 2.75
N ASP A 33 11.67 5.32 2.47
CA ASP A 33 12.92 5.94 2.89
C ASP A 33 12.71 6.61 4.26
N PRO A 34 13.34 6.12 5.35
CA PRO A 34 13.18 6.67 6.70
C PRO A 34 13.76 8.08 6.87
N THR A 35 14.57 8.55 5.91
CA THR A 35 15.06 9.94 5.90
C THR A 35 13.97 10.92 5.45
N VAL A 36 13.01 10.45 4.65
CA VAL A 36 11.91 11.26 4.09
C VAL A 36 10.59 11.03 4.82
N LEU A 37 10.26 9.80 5.21
CA LEU A 37 9.00 9.43 5.87
C LEU A 37 9.29 8.65 7.15
N LYS A 38 8.76 9.08 8.29
CA LYS A 38 8.99 8.39 9.56
C LYS A 38 8.02 7.23 9.75
N TYR A 39 8.45 6.22 10.53
CA TYR A 39 7.60 5.08 10.84
C TYR A 39 6.36 5.52 11.63
N GLU A 40 6.50 6.51 12.52
CA GLU A 40 5.38 7.06 13.29
C GLU A 40 4.30 7.70 12.40
N ASP A 41 4.69 8.30 11.27
CA ASP A 41 3.73 8.88 10.33
C ASP A 41 2.89 7.79 9.66
N MET A 42 3.52 6.67 9.29
CA MET A 42 2.82 5.50 8.76
C MET A 42 1.91 4.86 9.81
N LEU A 43 2.32 4.83 11.09
CA LEU A 43 1.45 4.38 12.18
C LEU A 43 0.22 5.28 12.32
N ASN A 44 0.39 6.60 12.25
CA ASN A 44 -0.75 7.54 12.31
C ASN A 44 -1.72 7.32 11.14
N LEU A 45 -1.20 7.12 9.92
CA LEU A 45 -2.02 6.79 8.74
C LEU A 45 -2.76 5.47 8.91
N PHE A 46 -2.06 4.42 9.37
CA PHE A 46 -2.66 3.11 9.66
C PHE A 46 -3.81 3.24 10.65
N TRP A 47 -3.59 3.88 11.80
CA TRP A 47 -4.65 4.06 12.80
C TRP A 47 -5.78 4.99 12.35
N GLY A 48 -5.54 5.88 11.40
CA GLY A 48 -6.58 6.72 10.81
C GLY A 48 -7.46 5.98 9.79
N ALA A 49 -7.01 4.82 9.28
CA ALA A 49 -7.71 4.08 8.23
C ALA A 49 -8.83 3.17 8.76
N HIS A 50 -8.85 2.87 10.07
CA HIS A 50 -9.85 1.98 10.67
C HIS A 50 -10.12 2.32 12.15
N ARG A 51 -11.22 1.76 12.67
CA ARG A 51 -11.56 1.80 14.10
C ARG A 51 -10.76 0.76 14.89
N CYS A 52 -10.00 1.21 15.89
CA CYS A 52 -9.08 0.34 16.64
C CYS A 52 -9.78 -0.66 17.58
N ASP A 53 -11.03 -0.37 17.98
CA ASP A 53 -11.92 -1.20 18.82
C ASP A 53 -12.80 -2.18 18.02
N GLN A 54 -12.76 -2.09 16.70
CA GLN A 54 -13.47 -2.99 15.81
C GLN A 54 -12.55 -4.14 15.39
N ALA A 55 -13.08 -5.36 15.48
CA ALA A 55 -12.49 -6.47 14.77
C ALA A 55 -12.73 -6.24 13.27
N GLY A 56 -11.79 -6.68 12.44
CA GLY A 56 -12.03 -6.73 11.01
C GLY A 56 -13.22 -7.64 10.67
N TYR A 57 -13.86 -7.41 9.53
CA TYR A 57 -15.10 -8.11 9.15
C TYR A 57 -14.94 -9.63 8.99
N SER A 58 -13.71 -10.10 8.75
CA SER A 58 -13.37 -11.51 8.63
C SER A 58 -11.89 -11.72 8.91
N ARG A 59 -11.44 -12.98 8.92
CA ARG A 59 -10.00 -13.28 8.99
C ARG A 59 -9.21 -12.68 7.82
N GLN A 60 -9.79 -12.67 6.63
CA GLN A 60 -9.19 -12.10 5.42
C GLN A 60 -9.01 -10.58 5.51
N TYR A 61 -9.83 -9.90 6.31
CA TYR A 61 -9.84 -8.44 6.47
C TYR A 61 -9.57 -8.02 7.92
N MET A 62 -8.74 -8.77 8.65
CA MET A 62 -8.48 -8.42 10.05
C MET A 62 -7.66 -7.15 10.16
N ASN A 63 -7.93 -6.35 11.20
CA ASN A 63 -7.08 -5.21 11.53
C ASN A 63 -5.81 -5.72 12.21
N ALA A 64 -4.69 -5.67 11.50
CA ALA A 64 -3.40 -6.13 11.97
C ALA A 64 -2.25 -5.25 11.49
N LEU A 65 -1.30 -5.01 12.38
CA LEU A 65 -0.01 -4.42 12.07
C LEU A 65 1.07 -5.49 12.23
N PHE A 66 1.86 -5.66 11.17
CA PHE A 66 2.95 -6.62 11.14
C PHE A 66 4.31 -5.92 11.29
N TYR A 67 5.08 -6.27 12.32
CA TYR A 67 6.40 -5.70 12.56
C TYR A 67 7.52 -6.63 12.06
N HIS A 68 8.60 -6.04 11.54
CA HIS A 68 9.79 -6.77 11.07
C HIS A 68 10.87 -6.94 12.15
N ASN A 69 10.92 -6.04 13.13
CA ASN A 69 11.95 -6.03 14.17
C ASN A 69 11.43 -5.46 15.50
N ASP A 70 12.26 -5.52 16.54
CA ASP A 70 11.89 -5.07 17.88
C ASP A 70 11.67 -3.55 17.98
N GLU A 71 12.34 -2.75 17.15
CA GLU A 71 12.13 -1.30 17.11
C GLU A 71 10.72 -0.98 16.61
N GLN A 72 10.30 -1.59 15.50
CA GLN A 72 8.95 -1.47 14.97
C GLN A 72 7.91 -2.03 15.94
N LYS A 73 8.21 -3.13 16.64
CA LYS A 73 7.34 -3.69 17.67
C LYS A 73 7.08 -2.69 18.80
N LYS A 74 8.15 -2.10 19.37
CA LYS A 74 8.04 -1.10 20.44
C LYS A 74 7.28 0.14 19.98
N ALA A 75 7.60 0.66 18.80
CA ALA A 75 6.91 1.82 18.23
C ALA A 75 5.42 1.53 17.96
N ALA A 76 5.09 0.36 17.41
CA ALA A 76 3.72 -0.05 17.18
C ALA A 76 2.93 -0.18 18.50
N GLN A 77 3.50 -0.83 19.52
CA GLN A 77 2.89 -0.96 20.84
C GLN A 77 2.67 0.41 21.50
N ALA A 78 3.65 1.31 21.44
CA ALA A 78 3.52 2.67 21.97
C ALA A 78 2.43 3.48 21.23
N SER A 79 2.26 3.24 19.92
CA SER A 79 1.23 3.94 19.14
C SER A 79 -0.21 3.53 19.49
N VAL A 80 -0.42 2.36 20.10
CA VAL A 80 -1.76 1.88 20.49
C VAL A 80 -2.45 2.86 21.44
N ALA A 81 -1.74 3.33 22.48
CA ALA A 81 -2.31 4.27 23.44
C ALA A 81 -2.67 5.61 22.80
N LYS A 82 -1.85 6.09 21.85
CA LYS A 82 -2.11 7.31 21.08
C LYS A 82 -3.34 7.14 20.20
N ALA A 83 -3.46 6.00 19.51
CA ALA A 83 -4.60 5.68 18.65
C ALA A 83 -5.91 5.56 19.45
N ALA A 84 -5.89 4.81 20.56
CA ALA A 84 -7.04 4.65 21.43
C ALA A 84 -7.54 6.01 21.94
N LYS A 85 -6.63 6.85 22.45
CA LYS A 85 -6.95 8.22 22.88
C LYS A 85 -7.54 9.06 21.74
N ALA A 86 -6.92 9.06 20.56
CA ALA A 86 -7.38 9.85 19.42
C ALA A 86 -8.77 9.41 18.93
N GLN A 87 -9.12 8.15 19.13
CA GLN A 87 -10.39 7.55 18.73
C GLN A 87 -11.44 7.52 19.85
N GLY A 88 -11.13 8.01 21.05
CA GLY A 88 -12.04 7.96 22.21
C GLY A 88 -12.31 6.54 22.71
N VAL A 89 -11.36 5.63 22.55
CA VAL A 89 -11.44 4.21 22.90
C VAL A 89 -10.62 3.92 24.15
N SER A 90 -11.13 3.08 25.05
CA SER A 90 -10.35 2.60 26.19
C SER A 90 -9.27 1.61 25.74
N LEU A 91 -8.10 1.63 26.39
CA LEU A 91 -6.94 0.86 25.93
C LEU A 91 -7.22 -0.66 25.88
N ASP A 92 -8.02 -1.17 26.81
CA ASP A 92 -8.47 -2.56 26.92
C ASP A 92 -9.47 -2.98 25.82
N ALA A 93 -10.12 -2.01 25.17
CA ALA A 93 -11.05 -2.27 24.07
C ALA A 93 -10.36 -2.37 22.70
N VAL A 94 -9.06 -2.08 22.58
CA VAL A 94 -8.34 -2.16 21.31
C VAL A 94 -8.25 -3.62 20.83
N LYS A 95 -8.71 -3.88 19.61
CA LYS A 95 -8.74 -5.22 18.97
C LYS A 95 -7.74 -5.38 17.84
N THR A 96 -7.09 -4.30 17.39
CA THR A 96 -6.09 -4.37 16.32
C THR A 96 -4.88 -5.16 16.78
N ALA A 97 -4.52 -6.22 16.04
CA ALA A 97 -3.43 -7.11 16.40
C ALA A 97 -2.06 -6.53 16.04
N ILE A 98 -1.07 -6.66 16.93
CA ILE A 98 0.33 -6.35 16.65
C ILE A 98 1.11 -7.66 16.59
N LEU A 99 1.52 -8.07 15.40
CA LEU A 99 2.06 -9.41 15.12
C LEU A 99 3.42 -9.34 14.44
N PRO A 100 4.31 -10.33 14.63
CA PRO A 100 5.50 -10.44 13.78
C PRO A 100 5.07 -10.74 12.34
N VAL A 101 5.72 -10.10 11.37
CA VAL A 101 5.58 -10.47 9.96
C VAL A 101 6.27 -11.83 9.78
N GLY A 102 5.49 -12.89 9.61
CA GLY A 102 6.02 -14.19 9.21
C GLY A 102 6.43 -14.14 7.74
N GLU A 103 5.86 -15.04 6.94
CA GLU A 103 6.00 -14.97 5.48
C GLU A 103 5.00 -13.98 4.86
N PHE A 104 5.46 -13.24 3.85
CA PHE A 104 4.62 -12.43 2.96
C PHE A 104 4.56 -13.09 1.58
N THR A 105 3.36 -13.42 1.12
CA THR A 105 3.13 -13.91 -0.24
C THR A 105 2.47 -12.82 -1.07
N TYR A 106 3.01 -12.52 -2.26
CA TYR A 106 2.40 -11.57 -3.18
C TYR A 106 1.01 -12.06 -3.59
N ALA A 107 0.03 -11.15 -3.61
CA ALA A 107 -1.24 -11.42 -4.26
C ALA A 107 -1.06 -11.43 -5.79
N GLU A 108 -2.04 -12.00 -6.48
CA GLU A 108 -2.07 -12.16 -7.93
C GLU A 108 -1.87 -10.83 -8.67
N ALA A 109 -1.35 -10.91 -9.90
CA ALA A 109 -0.96 -9.73 -10.69
C ALA A 109 -2.07 -8.70 -10.92
N TYR A 110 -3.33 -9.13 -10.93
CA TYR A 110 -4.49 -8.25 -11.11
C TYR A 110 -4.83 -7.43 -9.85
N HIS A 111 -4.37 -7.86 -8.66
CA HIS A 111 -4.47 -7.07 -7.43
C HIS A 111 -3.38 -6.00 -7.33
N GLN A 112 -2.24 -6.20 -8.00
CA GLN A 112 -1.12 -5.27 -7.93
C GLN A 112 -1.42 -3.97 -8.67
N LYS A 113 -1.25 -2.85 -7.97
CA LYS A 113 -1.45 -1.50 -8.51
C LYS A 113 -2.85 -1.32 -9.12
N TYR A 114 -3.87 -1.66 -8.34
CA TYR A 114 -5.25 -1.75 -8.77
C TYR A 114 -5.78 -0.51 -9.52
N TYR A 115 -5.41 0.72 -9.16
CA TYR A 115 -5.90 1.90 -9.88
C TYR A 115 -5.37 1.98 -11.31
N LEU A 116 -4.20 1.41 -11.61
CA LEU A 116 -3.68 1.33 -12.98
C LEU A 116 -4.57 0.48 -13.88
N THR A 117 -5.31 -0.51 -13.35
CA THR A 117 -6.16 -1.38 -14.19
C THR A 117 -7.31 -0.63 -14.85
N ARG A 118 -7.66 0.56 -14.33
CA ARG A 118 -8.68 1.46 -14.89
C ARG A 118 -8.19 2.26 -16.09
N TYR A 119 -6.89 2.23 -16.37
CA TYR A 119 -6.25 2.98 -17.45
C TYR A 119 -5.48 2.00 -18.35
N SER A 120 -6.20 1.34 -19.26
CA SER A 120 -5.68 0.24 -20.09
C SER A 120 -4.43 0.60 -20.87
N ASP A 121 -4.33 1.83 -21.37
CA ASP A 121 -3.19 2.28 -22.17
C ASP A 121 -1.92 2.34 -21.32
N ILE A 122 -2.03 2.95 -20.14
CA ILE A 122 -0.92 3.05 -19.19
C ILE A 122 -0.55 1.66 -18.65
N ARG A 123 -1.56 0.84 -18.31
CA ARG A 123 -1.34 -0.53 -17.80
C ARG A 123 -0.67 -1.41 -18.84
N GLY A 124 -1.15 -1.37 -20.09
CA GLY A 124 -0.63 -2.16 -21.20
C GLY A 124 0.80 -1.76 -21.55
N PHE A 125 1.10 -0.46 -21.50
CA PHE A 125 2.45 0.02 -21.70
C PHE A 125 3.42 -0.41 -20.58
N LEU A 126 3.05 -0.24 -19.31
CA LEU A 126 3.86 -0.75 -18.19
C LEU A 126 4.05 -2.27 -18.26
N GLY A 127 3.07 -3.01 -18.80
CA GLY A 127 3.19 -4.44 -19.05
C GLY A 127 4.25 -4.83 -20.11
N LYS A 128 4.68 -3.88 -20.96
CA LYS A 128 5.82 -4.10 -21.88
C LYS A 128 7.16 -3.85 -21.19
N THR A 129 7.18 -3.02 -20.14
CA THR A 129 8.38 -2.68 -19.37
C THR A 129 8.66 -3.69 -18.25
N TYR A 130 7.62 -4.14 -17.56
CA TYR A 130 7.71 -5.07 -16.43
C TYR A 130 7.24 -6.46 -16.86
N ALA A 131 8.14 -7.44 -16.75
CA ALA A 131 7.92 -8.79 -17.27
C ALA A 131 6.76 -9.54 -16.61
N ASP A 132 6.41 -9.21 -15.36
CA ASP A 132 5.38 -9.90 -14.59
C ASP A 132 4.72 -8.99 -13.53
N GLY A 133 3.70 -9.52 -12.85
CA GLY A 133 3.00 -8.82 -11.78
C GLY A 133 3.91 -8.44 -10.61
N LYS A 134 4.95 -9.23 -10.34
CA LYS A 134 5.87 -9.00 -9.23
C LYS A 134 6.81 -7.82 -9.51
N SER A 135 7.45 -7.79 -10.69
CA SER A 135 8.32 -6.70 -11.13
C SER A 135 7.56 -5.38 -11.24
N LEU A 136 6.29 -5.41 -11.68
CA LEU A 136 5.41 -4.24 -11.58
C LEU A 136 5.13 -3.85 -10.13
N ALA A 137 4.83 -4.83 -9.25
CA ALA A 137 4.58 -4.56 -7.85
C ALA A 137 5.80 -3.93 -7.15
N ASP A 138 7.01 -4.37 -7.50
CA ASP A 138 8.28 -3.87 -6.99
C ASP A 138 8.73 -2.55 -7.65
N SER A 139 7.94 -1.98 -8.58
CA SER A 139 8.29 -0.73 -9.24
C SER A 139 7.93 0.52 -8.43
N THR A 140 8.93 1.41 -8.25
CA THR A 140 8.72 2.74 -7.67
C THR A 140 7.82 3.60 -8.55
N VAL A 141 8.05 3.56 -9.85
CA VAL A 141 7.22 4.25 -10.85
C VAL A 141 5.76 3.82 -10.73
N ALA A 142 5.49 2.51 -10.78
CA ALA A 142 4.13 2.01 -10.72
C ALA A 142 3.47 2.34 -9.37
N THR A 143 4.26 2.37 -8.29
CA THR A 143 3.80 2.78 -6.95
C THR A 143 3.33 4.23 -6.93
N ARG A 144 4.15 5.16 -7.41
CA ARG A 144 3.80 6.59 -7.42
C ARG A 144 2.62 6.88 -8.34
N LEU A 145 2.63 6.30 -9.54
CA LEU A 145 1.53 6.46 -10.48
C LEU A 145 0.21 5.89 -9.95
N ASN A 146 0.21 4.69 -9.36
CA ASN A 146 -0.99 4.12 -8.76
C ASN A 146 -1.52 4.96 -7.59
N ALA A 147 -0.63 5.48 -6.74
CA ALA A 147 -1.02 6.37 -5.63
C ALA A 147 -1.67 7.65 -6.17
N TYR A 148 -1.07 8.24 -7.20
CA TYR A 148 -1.60 9.42 -7.84
C TYR A 148 -2.99 9.20 -8.46
N LEU A 149 -3.18 8.12 -9.21
CA LEU A 149 -4.48 7.82 -9.81
C LEU A 149 -5.56 7.48 -8.76
N GLY A 150 -5.13 6.98 -7.60
CA GLY A 150 -5.99 6.64 -6.46
C GLY A 150 -6.37 7.80 -5.55
N SER A 151 -5.79 9.01 -5.68
CA SER A 151 -6.06 10.15 -4.78
C SER A 151 -7.43 10.83 -4.97
N GLY A 152 -8.31 10.28 -5.81
CA GLY A 152 -9.70 10.72 -5.91
C GLY A 152 -9.84 12.12 -6.50
N LYS A 153 -10.61 13.01 -5.83
CA LYS A 153 -10.88 14.38 -6.27
C LYS A 153 -9.78 15.38 -5.88
N ASP A 154 -8.89 15.00 -4.96
CA ASP A 154 -7.77 15.84 -4.49
C ASP A 154 -6.51 15.67 -5.36
N LYS A 155 -6.71 15.26 -6.62
CA LYS A 155 -5.64 15.11 -7.61
C LYS A 155 -5.09 16.48 -7.96
N ASN A 156 -3.81 16.70 -7.70
CA ASN A 156 -3.08 17.85 -8.18
C ASN A 156 -2.18 17.42 -9.35
N TRP A 157 -2.71 17.54 -10.56
CA TRP A 157 -2.03 17.13 -11.78
C TRP A 157 -0.77 17.96 -12.04
N ASP A 158 -0.77 19.24 -11.68
CA ASP A 158 0.43 20.09 -11.77
C ASP A 158 1.60 19.55 -10.93
N VAL A 159 1.32 19.13 -9.70
CA VAL A 159 2.34 18.55 -8.81
C VAL A 159 2.84 17.23 -9.39
N PHE A 160 1.93 16.36 -9.81
CA PHE A 160 2.31 15.07 -10.40
C PHE A 160 3.14 15.21 -11.66
N VAL A 161 2.72 16.09 -12.58
CA VAL A 161 3.41 16.36 -13.85
C VAL A 161 4.79 16.98 -13.61
N LYS A 162 4.94 17.84 -12.59
CA LYS A 162 6.26 18.36 -12.19
C LYS A 162 7.16 17.27 -11.62
N GLU A 163 6.60 16.33 -10.89
CA GLU A 163 7.35 15.24 -10.28
C GLU A 163 7.68 14.09 -11.25
N LEU A 164 6.96 13.94 -12.37
CA LEU A 164 7.15 12.85 -13.33
C LEU A 164 8.62 12.64 -13.72
N SER A 165 9.35 13.71 -14.00
CA SER A 165 10.77 13.64 -14.40
C SER A 165 11.66 13.10 -13.28
N SER A 166 11.26 13.27 -12.02
CA SER A 166 11.97 12.72 -10.85
C SER A 166 11.75 11.22 -10.66
N TYR A 167 10.79 10.62 -11.37
CA TYR A 167 10.43 9.21 -11.18
C TYR A 167 11.33 8.26 -11.96
N GLY A 168 12.28 8.78 -12.76
CA GLY A 168 13.20 7.96 -13.56
C GLY A 168 12.49 7.17 -14.66
N LEU A 169 11.41 7.75 -15.18
CA LEU A 169 10.63 7.20 -16.27
C LEU A 169 11.39 7.31 -17.59
N PRO A 170 11.37 6.28 -18.46
CA PRO A 170 11.68 6.48 -19.87
C PRO A 170 10.88 7.66 -20.43
N LYS A 171 11.52 8.48 -21.26
CA LYS A 171 10.95 9.75 -21.73
C LYS A 171 9.61 9.56 -22.42
N GLU A 172 9.46 8.46 -23.14
CA GLU A 172 8.22 8.08 -23.83
C GLU A 172 7.07 7.81 -22.84
N ILE A 173 7.36 7.29 -21.64
CA ILE A 173 6.36 7.10 -20.57
C ILE A 173 5.92 8.46 -20.05
N GLU A 174 6.91 9.32 -19.77
CA GLU A 174 6.67 10.64 -19.22
C GLU A 174 5.81 11.48 -20.16
N ASP A 175 6.15 11.52 -21.45
CA ASP A 175 5.40 12.23 -22.48
C ASP A 175 3.98 11.66 -22.64
N GLY A 176 3.84 10.33 -22.62
CA GLY A 176 2.54 9.66 -22.68
C GLY A 176 1.65 9.98 -21.47
N LEU A 177 2.22 10.01 -20.27
CA LEU A 177 1.51 10.40 -19.05
C LEU A 177 1.10 11.87 -19.09
N ARG A 178 1.98 12.78 -19.51
CA ARG A 178 1.67 14.21 -19.69
C ARG A 178 0.47 14.41 -20.63
N LYS A 179 0.46 13.72 -21.77
CA LYS A 179 -0.68 13.78 -22.71
C LYS A 179 -1.98 13.19 -22.13
N ALA A 180 -1.88 12.10 -21.36
CA ALA A 180 -3.04 11.52 -20.71
C ALA A 180 -3.63 12.45 -19.63
N VAL A 181 -2.79 13.21 -18.92
CA VAL A 181 -3.23 14.25 -17.97
C VAL A 181 -4.09 15.29 -18.67
N GLU A 182 -3.59 15.87 -19.77
CA GLU A 182 -4.30 16.90 -20.55
C GLU A 182 -5.68 16.42 -21.03
N THR A 183 -5.81 15.11 -21.30
CA THR A 183 -7.08 14.51 -21.77
C THR A 183 -8.07 14.23 -20.63
N ILE A 184 -7.60 14.10 -19.39
CA ILE A 184 -8.46 13.84 -18.21
C ILE A 184 -9.01 15.16 -17.62
N GLU A 185 -8.32 16.27 -17.86
CA GLU A 185 -8.73 17.62 -17.41
C GLU A 185 -9.74 18.30 -18.35
N HIS A 186 -10.12 17.67 -19.46
CA HIS A 186 -11.09 18.16 -20.45
C HIS A 186 -12.23 17.15 -20.63
#